data_AF-A0AAJ8WC67-F1
#
_entry.id   AF-A0AAJ8WC67-F1
#
_cell.length_a   1.000
_cell.length_b   1.000
_cell.length_c   1.000
_cell.angle_alpha   90.00
_cell.angle_beta   90.00
_cell.angle_gamma   90.00
#
_symmetry.space_group_name_H-M   'P 1'
#
loop_
_entity.id
_entity.type
_entity.pdbx_description
1 polymer ?
#
loop_
_entity_poly.entity_id
_entity_poly.type
_entity_poly.pdbx_seq_one_letter_code
_entity_poly.pdbx_strand_id
1 'polypeptide(L)'
;MIYKLTGSLQNYVWGGHQYIPELLNIPADELPYLLKILDVAQPLSIQLHPTKTQAEIGFAEENAKGIDLKASTRTYKDNNHKPEMMIALSDFWLLHGFKNKSDIIEACKKIAGTRFT
;
A
#
# COMPACT_ATOMS: atom_id res chain seq x y z
N MET A 1 -5.55 -22.38 -22.25
CA MET A 1 -5.12 -23.27 -21.17
C MET A 1 -5.44 -22.60 -19.84
N ILE A 2 -6.00 -23.32 -18.86
CA ILE A 2 -6.29 -22.82 -17.50
C ILE A 2 -5.28 -23.48 -16.57
N TYR A 3 -4.51 -22.69 -15.84
CA TYR A 3 -3.51 -23.18 -14.89
C TYR A 3 -4.00 -22.93 -13.47
N LYS A 4 -3.90 -23.93 -12.59
CA LYS A 4 -4.24 -23.80 -11.18
C LYS A 4 -3.15 -22.99 -10.48
N LEU A 5 -3.51 -21.80 -9.97
CA LEU A 5 -2.61 -21.03 -9.11
C LEU A 5 -2.50 -21.74 -7.76
N THR A 6 -1.29 -22.16 -7.40
CA THR A 6 -0.97 -22.59 -6.03
C THR A 6 -0.46 -21.37 -5.27
N GLY A 7 -1.38 -20.60 -4.68
CA GLY A 7 -1.03 -19.54 -3.75
C GLY A 7 -0.50 -20.11 -2.43
N SER A 8 0.29 -19.34 -1.69
CA SER A 8 0.67 -19.66 -0.32
C SER A 8 -0.20 -18.88 0.66
N LEU A 9 -0.75 -19.56 1.67
CA LEU A 9 -1.35 -18.92 2.84
C LEU A 9 -0.20 -18.41 3.71
N GLN A 10 0.14 -17.13 3.57
CA GLN A 10 1.23 -16.52 4.33
C GLN A 10 0.73 -15.92 5.65
N ASN A 11 1.17 -16.50 6.77
CA ASN A 11 1.51 -15.74 7.97
C ASN A 11 2.93 -15.15 7.79
N TYR A 12 3.15 -14.43 6.69
CA TYR A 12 4.43 -14.09 6.03
C TYR A 12 5.43 -15.25 5.74
N VAL A 13 6.12 -15.11 4.58
CA VAL A 13 7.20 -15.96 3.99
C VAL A 13 6.65 -17.31 3.49
N TRP A 14 6.45 -17.65 2.21
CA TRP A 14 7.35 -17.72 1.04
C TRP A 14 6.49 -17.78 -0.25
N GLY A 15 6.81 -16.96 -1.26
CA GLY A 15 6.27 -17.08 -2.62
C GLY A 15 7.44 -17.22 -3.59
N GLY A 16 7.31 -18.06 -4.63
CA GLY A 16 8.37 -18.22 -5.64
C GLY A 16 8.45 -17.02 -6.58
N HIS A 17 9.66 -16.68 -7.05
CA HIS A 17 9.92 -15.50 -7.89
C HIS A 17 9.86 -15.78 -9.41
N GLN A 18 9.62 -17.03 -9.83
CA GLN A 18 9.88 -17.46 -11.22
C GLN A 18 8.62 -17.61 -12.08
N TYR A 19 7.51 -18.08 -11.51
CA TYR A 19 6.38 -18.56 -12.29
C TYR A 19 5.59 -17.47 -13.04
N ILE A 20 5.21 -16.40 -12.34
CA ILE A 20 4.43 -15.31 -12.94
C ILE A 20 5.28 -14.52 -13.96
N PRO A 21 6.57 -14.24 -13.71
CA PRO A 21 7.42 -13.58 -14.70
C PRO A 21 7.60 -14.40 -15.99
N GLU A 22 7.81 -15.71 -15.86
CA GLU A 22 7.83 -16.63 -17.01
C GLU A 22 6.52 -16.63 -17.79
N LEU A 23 5.37 -16.61 -17.10
CA LEU A 23 4.04 -16.55 -17.73
C LEU A 23 3.81 -15.24 -18.50
N LEU A 24 4.34 -14.13 -17.99
CA LEU A 24 4.22 -12.81 -18.60
C LEU A 24 5.35 -12.50 -19.60
N ASN A 25 6.33 -13.41 -19.75
CA ASN A 25 7.55 -13.21 -20.53
C ASN A 25 8.31 -11.92 -20.13
N ILE A 26 8.44 -11.71 -18.82
CA ILE A 26 9.22 -10.63 -18.21
C ILE A 26 10.25 -11.21 -17.23
N PRO A 27 11.37 -10.51 -16.95
CA PRO A 27 12.34 -10.93 -15.93
C PRO A 27 11.69 -11.16 -14.55
N ALA A 28 12.22 -12.14 -13.80
CA ALA A 28 11.71 -12.61 -12.50
C ALA A 28 11.47 -11.48 -11.46
N ASP A 29 12.28 -10.46 -11.62
CA ASP A 29 12.49 -9.26 -10.83
C ASP A 29 11.65 -8.06 -11.30
N GLU A 30 10.85 -8.21 -12.36
CA GLU A 30 10.12 -7.11 -13.01
C GLU A 30 8.59 -7.22 -12.93
N LEU A 31 8.05 -8.08 -12.07
CA LEU A 31 6.60 -8.14 -11.88
C LEU A 31 6.04 -6.80 -11.43
N PRO A 32 5.23 -6.10 -12.25
CA PRO A 32 4.84 -4.74 -11.94
C PRO A 32 3.73 -4.69 -10.87
N TYR A 33 3.32 -5.83 -10.32
CA TYR A 33 2.26 -5.92 -9.32
C TYR A 33 2.46 -7.09 -8.36
N LEU A 34 1.84 -6.95 -7.19
CA LEU A 34 1.73 -7.99 -6.17
C LEU A 34 0.25 -8.22 -5.87
N LEU A 35 -0.24 -9.44 -6.10
CA LEU A 35 -1.61 -9.83 -5.75
C LEU A 35 -1.65 -10.32 -4.29
N LYS A 36 -2.64 -9.85 -3.53
CA LYS A 36 -2.93 -10.32 -2.17
C LYS A 36 -4.42 -10.57 -1.99
N ILE A 37 -4.75 -11.58 -1.21
CA ILE A 37 -6.09 -11.75 -0.60
C ILE A 37 -5.92 -11.39 0.88
N LEU A 38 -6.75 -10.48 1.37
CA LEU A 38 -6.66 -9.95 2.73
C LEU A 38 -7.89 -10.38 3.53
N ASP A 39 -7.67 -11.06 4.65
CA ASP A 39 -8.68 -11.34 5.67
C ASP A 39 -8.40 -10.42 6.87
N VAL A 40 -9.14 -9.32 6.96
CA VAL A 40 -8.84 -8.20 7.87
C VAL A 40 -9.76 -8.27 9.09
N ALA A 41 -9.26 -8.87 10.18
CA ALA A 41 -10.00 -8.99 11.44
C ALA A 41 -10.01 -7.71 12.31
N GLN A 42 -9.03 -6.83 12.13
CA GLN A 42 -8.89 -5.56 12.87
C GLN A 42 -8.48 -4.42 11.92
N PRO A 43 -8.84 -3.15 12.23
CA PRO A 43 -8.44 -2.01 11.40
C PRO A 43 -6.92 -1.94 11.22
N LEU A 44 -6.48 -1.75 9.97
CA LEU A 44 -5.08 -1.55 9.63
C LEU A 44 -4.69 -0.08 9.80
N SER A 45 -3.37 0.17 9.89
CA SER A 45 -2.82 1.53 9.91
C SER A 45 -3.23 2.32 8.67
N ILE A 46 -3.50 3.62 8.84
CA ILE A 46 -3.70 4.56 7.73
C ILE A 46 -2.39 4.65 6.95
N GLN A 47 -2.47 4.51 5.63
CA GLN A 47 -1.31 4.53 4.74
C GLN A 47 -1.35 5.75 3.82
N LEU A 48 -0.17 6.23 3.48
CA LEU A 48 0.08 7.24 2.45
C LEU A 48 1.17 6.70 1.53
N HIS A 49 0.97 6.83 0.23
CA HIS A 49 1.97 6.45 -0.76
C HIS A 49 2.44 7.70 -1.51
N PRO A 50 3.76 7.95 -1.58
CA PRO A 50 4.29 9.08 -2.31
C PRO A 50 4.01 8.95 -3.81
N THR A 51 4.01 10.08 -4.52
CA THR A 51 4.11 10.06 -5.99
C THR A 51 5.45 9.48 -6.42
N LYS A 52 5.57 9.09 -7.70
CA LYS A 52 6.83 8.52 -8.24
C LYS A 52 8.02 9.46 -8.00
N THR A 53 7.87 10.73 -8.34
CA THR A 53 8.90 11.76 -8.12
C THR A 53 9.26 11.93 -6.64
N GLN A 54 8.26 11.93 -5.74
CA GLN A 54 8.53 12.02 -4.30
C GLN A 54 9.27 10.78 -3.78
N ALA A 55 8.95 9.59 -4.30
CA ALA A 55 9.61 8.35 -3.91
C ALA A 55 11.08 8.33 -4.35
N GLU A 56 11.37 8.79 -5.58
CA GLU A 56 12.73 8.91 -6.11
C GLU A 56 13.60 9.85 -5.27
N ILE A 57 13.07 11.03 -4.95
CA ILE A 57 13.76 12.03 -4.13
C ILE A 57 13.99 11.48 -2.72
N GLY A 58 12.95 10.99 -2.05
CA GLY A 58 13.05 10.50 -0.67
C GLY A 58 13.97 9.29 -0.53
N PHE A 59 13.93 8.37 -1.49
CA PHE A 59 14.82 7.20 -1.51
C PHE A 59 16.29 7.61 -1.65
N ALA A 60 16.60 8.55 -2.55
CA ALA A 60 17.95 9.06 -2.74
C ALA A 60 18.47 9.81 -1.50
N GLU A 61 17.63 10.64 -0.88
CA GLU A 61 17.98 11.38 0.34
C GLU A 61 18.29 10.46 1.53
N GLU A 62 17.45 9.44 1.77
CA GLU A 62 17.70 8.48 2.87
C GLU A 62 18.95 7.62 2.61
N ASN A 63 19.24 7.29 1.34
CA ASN A 63 20.49 6.60 0.96
C ASN A 63 21.72 7.48 1.18
N ALA A 64 21.66 8.76 0.80
CA ALA A 64 22.77 9.70 1.01
C ALA A 64 23.08 9.91 2.50
N LYS A 65 22.07 9.75 3.37
CA LYS A 65 22.21 9.75 4.84
C LYS A 65 22.71 8.43 5.41
N GLY A 66 22.87 7.38 4.59
CA GLY A 66 23.33 6.06 5.01
C GLY A 66 22.32 5.29 5.86
N ILE A 67 21.02 5.60 5.77
CA ILE A 67 19.98 4.91 6.55
C ILE A 67 19.77 3.51 5.97
N ASP A 68 20.01 2.47 6.77
CA ASP A 68 19.83 1.08 6.37
C ASP A 68 18.39 0.78 5.91
N LEU A 69 18.22 -0.04 4.87
CA LEU A 69 16.90 -0.38 4.30
C LEU A 69 15.98 -1.13 5.28
N LYS A 70 16.54 -1.79 6.30
CA LYS A 70 15.81 -2.50 7.35
C LYS A 70 15.62 -1.66 8.61
N ALA A 71 16.16 -0.44 8.67
CA ALA A 71 15.97 0.43 9.81
C ALA A 71 14.48 0.75 10.01
N SER A 72 14.02 0.75 11.26
CA SER A 72 12.62 1.06 11.60
C SER A 72 12.23 2.51 11.25
N THR A 73 13.21 3.40 11.12
CA THR A 73 13.03 4.80 10.74
C THR A 73 13.05 5.03 9.23
N ARG A 74 13.31 4.00 8.41
CA ARG A 74 13.37 4.10 6.95
C ARG A 74 11.96 4.23 6.38
N THR A 75 11.69 5.34 5.69
CA THR A 75 10.37 5.60 5.09
C THR A 75 10.32 5.14 3.64
N TYR A 76 11.35 5.44 2.86
CA TYR A 76 11.42 5.13 1.42
C TYR A 76 12.25 3.87 1.22
N LYS A 77 11.58 2.73 1.01
CA LYS A 77 12.22 1.41 0.84
C LYS A 77 12.63 1.11 -0.61
N ASP A 78 12.04 1.83 -1.55
CA ASP A 78 12.38 1.81 -2.97
C ASP A 78 12.07 3.19 -3.59
N ASN A 79 12.40 3.37 -4.86
CA ASN A 79 12.16 4.60 -5.62
C ASN A 79 10.85 4.57 -6.42
N ASN A 80 9.89 3.72 -6.07
CA ASN A 80 8.67 3.52 -6.83
C ASN A 80 7.42 4.07 -6.13
N HIS A 81 6.45 4.46 -6.94
CA HIS A 81 5.10 4.71 -6.46
C HIS A 81 4.37 3.37 -6.28
N LYS A 82 3.41 3.33 -5.36
CA LYS A 82 2.68 2.12 -5.01
C LYS A 82 1.18 2.29 -5.30
N PRO A 83 0.76 2.21 -6.57
CA PRO A 83 -0.65 2.23 -6.91
C PRO A 83 -1.29 0.92 -6.40
N GLU A 84 -2.43 1.04 -5.74
CA GLU A 84 -3.18 -0.10 -5.21
C GLU A 84 -4.61 -0.11 -5.75
N MET A 85 -5.13 -1.31 -6.03
CA MET A 85 -6.52 -1.55 -6.39
C MET A 85 -7.08 -2.60 -5.45
N MET A 86 -8.31 -2.39 -4.99
CA MET A 86 -8.99 -3.28 -4.05
C MET A 86 -10.29 -3.79 -4.66
N ILE A 87 -10.58 -5.08 -4.47
CA ILE A 87 -11.85 -5.70 -4.83
C ILE A 87 -12.40 -6.34 -3.55
N ALA A 88 -13.59 -5.93 -3.14
CA ALA A 88 -14.24 -6.48 -1.97
C ALA A 88 -14.80 -7.88 -2.28
N LEU A 89 -14.38 -8.89 -1.52
CA LEU A 89 -14.90 -10.27 -1.61
C LEU A 89 -16.03 -10.55 -0.58
N SER A 90 -16.18 -9.65 0.39
CA SER A 90 -17.21 -9.60 1.43
C SER A 90 -17.55 -8.14 1.74
N ASP A 91 -18.43 -7.89 2.71
CA ASP A 91 -18.58 -6.54 3.28
C ASP A 91 -17.22 -5.99 3.71
N PHE A 92 -16.95 -4.74 3.35
CA PHE A 92 -15.65 -4.13 3.52
C PHE A 92 -15.77 -2.63 3.83
N TRP A 93 -15.01 -2.19 4.83
CA TRP A 93 -14.91 -0.78 5.21
C TRP A 93 -13.56 -0.22 4.79
N LEU A 94 -13.59 0.91 4.08
CA LEU A 94 -12.40 1.59 3.58
C LEU A 94 -12.45 3.08 3.90
N LEU A 95 -11.34 3.60 4.42
CA LEU A 95 -11.07 5.04 4.41
C LEU A 95 -10.22 5.37 3.19
N HIS A 96 -10.74 6.19 2.29
CA HIS A 96 -10.00 6.65 1.12
C HIS A 96 -10.29 8.12 0.82
N GLY A 97 -9.23 8.86 0.49
CA GLY A 97 -9.32 10.28 0.15
C GLY A 97 -9.83 11.16 1.30
N PHE A 98 -9.96 12.44 0.98
CA PHE A 98 -10.58 13.40 1.89
C PHE A 98 -12.04 13.58 1.51
N LYS A 99 -12.88 13.79 2.52
CA LYS A 99 -14.21 14.38 2.31
C LYS A 99 -14.04 15.78 1.73
N ASN A 100 -15.09 16.28 1.07
CA ASN A 100 -15.12 17.67 0.66
C ASN A 100 -15.12 18.60 1.90
N LYS A 101 -14.68 19.84 1.71
CA LYS A 101 -14.41 20.77 2.82
C LYS A 101 -15.63 21.01 3.72
N SER A 102 -16.83 21.11 3.14
CA SER A 102 -18.09 21.33 3.88
C SER A 102 -18.38 20.17 4.82
N ASP A 103 -18.25 18.93 4.33
CA ASP A 103 -18.53 17.73 5.12
C ASP A 103 -17.53 17.57 6.27
N ILE A 104 -16.25 17.94 6.04
CA ILE A 104 -15.23 17.95 7.11
C ILE A 104 -15.62 18.95 8.20
N ILE A 105 -15.98 20.18 7.83
CA ILE A 105 -16.37 21.23 8.78
C ILE A 105 -17.61 20.79 9.58
N GLU A 106 -18.60 20.21 8.92
CA GLU A 106 -19.81 19.72 9.58
C GLU A 106 -19.48 18.60 10.58
N ALA A 107 -18.65 17.63 10.17
CA ALA A 107 -18.21 16.55 11.05
C ALA A 107 -17.48 17.09 12.29
N CYS A 108 -16.58 18.06 12.10
CA CYS A 108 -15.87 18.71 13.22
C CYS A 108 -16.82 19.45 14.16
N LYS A 109 -17.83 20.17 13.65
CA LYS A 109 -18.83 20.86 14.48
C LYS A 109 -19.66 19.91 15.34
N LYS A 110 -20.03 18.75 14.78
CA LYS A 110 -20.79 17.71 15.51
C LYS A 110 -19.99 17.13 16.69
N ILE A 111 -18.69 16.95 16.52
CA ILE A 111 -17.80 16.42 17.56
C ILE A 111 -17.45 17.49 18.60
N ALA A 112 -17.25 18.74 18.16
CA ALA A 112 -16.71 19.81 19.00
C ALA A 112 -17.68 20.36 20.05
N GLY A 113 -18.95 19.93 20.09
CA GLY A 113 -19.91 20.39 21.08
C GLY A 113 -19.92 21.92 21.20
N THR A 114 -20.43 22.61 20.18
CA THR A 114 -20.82 24.04 20.33
C THR A 114 -19.68 25.00 20.70
N ARG A 115 -18.49 24.91 20.10
CA ARG A 115 -17.44 25.97 20.22
C ARG A 115 -16.70 26.21 18.91
N PHE A 116 -17.40 26.75 17.92
CA PHE A 116 -16.81 27.48 16.80
C PHE A 116 -17.71 28.68 16.49
N THR A 117 -17.83 29.59 17.45
CA THR A 117 -18.40 30.94 17.29
C THR A 117 -17.39 31.93 17.83
#